data_AF-A0A1C6RUL8-F1
#
_entry.id   AF-A0A1C6RUL8-F1
#
_cell.length_a   1.000
_cell.length_b   1.000
_cell.length_c   1.000
_cell.angle_alpha   90.00
_cell.angle_beta   90.00
_cell.angle_gamma   90.00
#
_symmetry.space_group_name_H-M   'P 1'
#
loop_
_entity.id
_entity.type
_entity.pdbx_description
1 polymer ?
#
loop_
_entity_poly.entity_id
_entity_poly.type
_entity_poly.pdbx_seq_one_letter_code
_entity_poly.pdbx_strand_id
1 'polypeptide(L)'
;MANDGPTPPALATWADVDPARNPFDPTEVPALVRTMVPAPPPAPVWRESRWIGESEAWAWVEAVSMALSDRYGSWAYRWYWGPGEGERLGWVTDRIPTATEAPAFVAESLLVWRRWLESLAERFDRFLPLLDPAQAGPGDLVATWEAAVAHLMRTVVAPVVDNDGWQGWCRLVLQWFLSAADVPAEHAEALVNGAVGKRFDHWVPLTAADIDDIAERLTRDVLSLTRIVSAAPNDNWPDTWPQDWPSWRATNTAGRGLT
;
A
#
# COMPACT_ATOMS: atom_id res chain seq x y z
N MET A 1 -27.16 -10.87 15.23
CA MET A 1 -27.44 -9.57 14.59
C MET A 1 -26.23 -9.25 13.75
N ALA A 2 -26.40 -9.17 12.42
CA ALA A 2 -25.34 -8.71 11.55
C ALA A 2 -25.06 -7.24 11.88
N ASN A 3 -23.79 -6.90 12.05
CA ASN A 3 -23.35 -5.55 12.37
C ASN A 3 -23.34 -4.77 11.04
N ASP A 4 -24.51 -4.25 10.63
CA ASP A 4 -24.68 -3.43 9.41
C ASP A 4 -24.14 -2.00 9.62
N GLY A 5 -22.98 -1.89 10.27
CA GLY A 5 -22.23 -0.63 10.30
C GLY A 5 -21.67 -0.33 8.91
N PRO A 6 -21.45 0.95 8.57
CA PRO A 6 -20.77 1.30 7.33
C PRO A 6 -19.43 0.56 7.27
N THR A 7 -19.20 -0.13 6.16
CA THR A 7 -17.95 -0.88 5.95
C THR A 7 -16.82 0.13 5.73
N PRO A 8 -15.71 0.04 6.48
CA PRO A 8 -14.62 0.98 6.32
C PRO A 8 -13.99 0.86 4.92
N PRO A 9 -13.54 1.98 4.31
CA PRO A 9 -12.90 1.93 3.01
C PRO A 9 -11.61 1.13 3.10
N ALA A 10 -11.45 0.19 2.16
CA ALA A 10 -10.32 -0.75 2.16
C ALA A 10 -8.97 -0.08 1.85
N LEU A 11 -8.98 1.09 1.19
CA LEU A 11 -7.79 1.80 0.67
C LEU A 11 -6.84 0.85 -0.08
N ALA A 12 -7.41 -0.06 -0.87
CA ALA A 12 -6.67 -1.16 -1.49
C ALA A 12 -5.84 -0.71 -2.69
N THR A 13 -6.22 0.40 -3.33
CA THR A 13 -5.57 0.90 -4.55
C THR A 13 -5.13 2.34 -4.40
N TRP A 14 -4.15 2.75 -5.21
CA TRP A 14 -3.70 4.14 -5.26
C TRP A 14 -4.85 5.09 -5.61
N ALA A 15 -5.76 4.67 -6.48
CA ALA A 15 -6.97 5.41 -6.84
C ALA A 15 -7.82 5.85 -5.64
N ASP A 16 -7.82 5.09 -4.55
CA ASP A 16 -8.60 5.39 -3.34
C ASP A 16 -7.98 6.52 -2.51
N VAL A 17 -6.68 6.77 -2.68
CA VAL A 17 -5.90 7.71 -1.84
C VAL A 17 -5.20 8.81 -2.65
N ASP A 18 -5.25 8.75 -3.98
CA ASP A 18 -4.57 9.67 -4.88
C ASP A 18 -5.01 11.13 -4.63
N PRO A 19 -4.08 12.01 -4.21
CA PRO A 19 -4.36 13.43 -4.00
C PRO A 19 -4.95 14.14 -5.23
N ALA A 20 -4.58 13.72 -6.44
CA ALA A 20 -5.09 14.32 -7.69
C ALA A 20 -6.58 14.04 -7.90
N ARG A 21 -7.09 12.93 -7.36
CA ARG A 21 -8.49 12.53 -7.43
C ARG A 21 -9.34 13.08 -6.28
N ASN A 22 -8.70 13.67 -5.28
CA ASN A 22 -9.33 14.14 -4.06
C ASN A 22 -8.92 15.60 -3.77
N PRO A 23 -9.58 16.60 -4.40
CA PRO A 23 -9.32 18.01 -4.11
C PRO A 23 -9.51 18.33 -2.63
N PHE A 24 -8.60 19.12 -2.08
CA PHE A 24 -8.54 19.40 -0.65
C PHE A 24 -7.98 20.79 -0.40
N ASP A 25 -8.69 21.59 0.38
CA ASP A 25 -8.21 22.90 0.84
C ASP A 25 -7.74 22.78 2.30
N PRO A 26 -6.43 22.86 2.58
CA PRO A 26 -5.91 22.74 3.94
C PRO A 26 -6.35 23.88 4.87
N THR A 27 -6.79 25.02 4.33
CA THR A 27 -7.15 26.21 5.12
C THR A 27 -8.52 26.08 5.78
N GLU A 28 -9.44 25.32 5.19
CA GLU A 28 -10.79 25.10 5.72
C GLU A 28 -10.83 24.01 6.81
N VAL A 29 -9.82 23.13 6.84
CA VAL A 29 -9.77 21.93 7.70
C VAL A 29 -10.00 22.25 9.17
N PRO A 30 -9.30 23.22 9.80
CA PRO A 30 -9.45 23.44 11.23
C PRO A 30 -10.87 23.87 11.63
N ALA A 31 -11.56 24.63 10.76
CA ALA A 31 -12.93 25.06 11.01
C ALA A 31 -13.91 23.89 10.86
N LEU A 32 -13.78 23.09 9.80
CA LEU A 32 -14.66 21.95 9.54
C LEU A 32 -14.50 20.85 10.60
N VAL A 33 -13.26 20.48 10.93
CA VAL A 33 -12.95 19.44 11.92
C VAL A 33 -13.53 19.80 13.30
N ARG A 34 -13.51 21.07 13.71
CA ARG A 34 -14.16 21.52 14.97
C ARG A 34 -15.66 21.26 15.04
N THR A 35 -16.35 21.23 13.91
CA THR A 35 -17.79 20.97 13.87
C THR A 35 -18.15 19.50 13.80
N MET A 36 -17.19 18.65 13.42
CA MET A 36 -17.42 17.24 13.10
C MET A 36 -16.83 16.27 14.13
N VAL A 37 -15.75 16.66 14.81
CA VAL A 37 -15.05 15.79 15.76
C VAL A 37 -15.84 15.72 17.07
N PRO A 38 -16.34 14.53 17.46
CA PRO A 38 -16.97 14.36 18.76
C PRO A 38 -15.93 14.46 19.87
N ALA A 39 -16.39 14.76 21.08
CA ALA A 39 -15.53 14.70 22.26
C ALA A 39 -14.96 13.27 22.41
N PRO A 40 -13.64 13.11 22.63
CA PRO A 40 -13.04 11.81 22.86
C PRO A 40 -13.46 11.24 24.23
N PRO A 41 -13.43 9.91 24.39
CA PRO A 41 -13.57 9.30 25.70
C PRO A 41 -12.38 9.66 26.60
N PRO A 42 -12.46 9.40 27.91
CA PRO A 42 -11.30 9.51 28.80
C PRO A 42 -10.10 8.71 28.27
N ALA A 43 -8.90 9.25 28.45
CA ALA A 43 -7.67 8.57 28.03
C ALA A 43 -7.58 7.16 28.64
N PRO A 44 -7.18 6.14 27.87
CA PRO A 44 -7.01 4.79 28.39
C PRO A 44 -6.02 4.73 29.54
N VAL A 45 -6.27 3.85 30.51
CA VAL A 45 -5.38 3.68 31.68
C VAL A 45 -4.94 2.23 31.82
N TRP A 46 -3.64 2.03 32.10
CA TRP A 46 -3.09 0.70 32.36
C TRP A 46 -3.42 0.26 33.79
N ARG A 47 -4.24 -0.78 33.93
CA ARG A 47 -4.64 -1.37 35.23
C ARG A 47 -4.85 -2.87 35.07
N GLU A 48 -4.51 -3.63 36.12
CA GLU A 48 -4.75 -5.09 36.15
C GLU A 48 -4.17 -5.82 34.94
N SER A 49 -2.98 -5.39 34.48
CA SER A 49 -2.29 -5.94 33.31
C SER A 49 -3.06 -5.82 31.98
N ARG A 50 -3.92 -4.80 31.85
CA ARG A 50 -4.61 -4.45 30.59
C ARG A 50 -4.88 -2.95 30.48
N TRP A 51 -5.13 -2.48 29.26
CA TRP A 51 -5.65 -1.13 29.04
C TRP A 51 -7.17 -1.10 29.24
N ILE A 52 -7.63 -0.21 30.12
CA ILE A 52 -9.05 0.10 30.30
C ILE A 52 -9.36 1.36 29.49
N GLY A 53 -10.39 1.34 28.65
CA GLY A 53 -10.77 2.48 27.79
C GLY A 53 -10.21 2.43 26.37
N GLU A 54 -9.33 1.47 26.06
CA GLU A 54 -8.69 1.35 24.74
C GLU A 54 -9.71 1.09 23.63
N SER A 55 -10.73 0.28 23.88
CA SER A 55 -11.79 -0.03 22.90
C SER A 55 -12.65 1.19 22.58
N GLU A 56 -13.01 1.98 23.60
CA GLU A 56 -13.76 3.22 23.44
C GLU A 56 -12.95 4.26 22.67
N ALA A 57 -11.65 4.35 22.96
CA ALA A 57 -10.75 5.24 22.27
C ALA A 57 -10.58 4.86 20.78
N TRP A 58 -10.46 3.57 20.46
CA TRP A 58 -10.51 3.09 19.07
C TRP A 58 -11.84 3.37 18.39
N ALA A 59 -12.98 3.22 19.09
CA ALA A 59 -14.29 3.55 18.54
C ALA A 59 -14.42 5.05 18.22
N TRP A 60 -13.80 5.92 19.01
CA TRP A 60 -13.73 7.35 18.71
C TRP A 60 -12.88 7.64 17.47
N VAL A 61 -11.69 7.03 17.35
CA VAL A 61 -10.84 7.15 16.15
C VAL A 61 -11.63 6.73 14.91
N GLU A 62 -12.33 5.60 14.97
CA GLU A 62 -13.15 5.09 13.87
C GLU A 62 -14.29 6.04 13.50
N ALA A 63 -15.01 6.58 14.49
CA ALA A 63 -16.08 7.54 14.25
C ALA A 63 -15.56 8.81 13.55
N VAL A 64 -14.39 9.31 13.97
CA VAL A 64 -13.72 10.44 13.30
C VAL A 64 -13.29 10.06 11.88
N SER A 65 -12.71 8.87 11.69
CA SER A 65 -12.30 8.35 10.39
C SER A 65 -13.45 8.29 9.40
N MET A 66 -14.60 7.78 9.82
CA MET A 66 -15.82 7.73 9.01
C MET A 66 -16.31 9.14 8.66
N ALA A 67 -16.40 10.05 9.64
CA ALA A 67 -16.84 11.42 9.40
C ALA A 67 -15.92 12.17 8.42
N LEU A 68 -14.60 11.98 8.53
CA LEU A 68 -13.63 12.55 7.60
C LEU A 68 -13.73 11.93 6.22
N SER A 69 -13.90 10.60 6.13
CA SER A 69 -14.08 9.89 4.87
C SER A 69 -15.33 10.35 4.13
N ASP A 70 -16.45 10.54 4.84
CA ASP A 70 -17.70 11.05 4.27
C ASP A 70 -17.54 12.46 3.70
N ARG A 71 -16.69 13.29 4.31
CA ARG A 71 -16.50 14.70 3.92
C ARG A 71 -15.44 14.91 2.84
N TYR A 72 -14.34 14.18 2.91
CA TYR A 72 -13.15 14.41 2.08
C TYR A 72 -12.86 13.27 1.11
N GLY A 73 -13.56 12.14 1.22
CA GLY A 73 -13.31 10.92 0.44
C GLY A 73 -12.47 9.90 1.20
N SER A 74 -12.36 8.70 0.63
CA SER A 74 -11.72 7.52 1.23
C SER A 74 -10.32 7.79 1.77
N TRP A 75 -9.53 8.63 1.10
CA TRP A 75 -8.17 8.97 1.53
C TRP A 75 -8.10 9.47 2.97
N ALA A 76 -9.14 10.17 3.47
CA ALA A 76 -9.13 10.76 4.81
C ALA A 76 -9.41 9.75 5.95
N TYR A 77 -9.84 8.53 5.63
CA TYR A 77 -10.21 7.52 6.61
C TYR A 77 -9.05 7.11 7.54
N ARG A 78 -7.80 7.17 7.07
CA ARG A 78 -6.61 6.84 7.88
C ARG A 78 -5.82 8.09 8.30
N TRP A 79 -6.52 9.15 8.67
CA TRP A 79 -5.94 10.43 9.11
C TRP A 79 -4.86 10.30 10.21
N TYR A 80 -4.93 9.26 11.03
CA TYR A 80 -3.98 8.96 12.11
C TYR A 80 -2.75 8.15 11.67
N TRP A 81 -2.63 7.83 10.38
CA TRP A 81 -1.51 7.10 9.81
C TRP A 81 -0.37 8.02 9.30
N GLY A 82 -0.38 9.33 9.59
CA GLY A 82 0.74 10.20 9.21
C GLY A 82 2.13 9.62 9.61
N PRO A 83 3.20 9.82 8.82
CA PRO A 83 4.54 9.44 9.25
C PRO A 83 4.89 10.08 10.60
N GLY A 84 5.39 9.29 11.54
CA GLY A 84 5.61 9.71 12.93
C GLY A 84 4.37 9.59 13.84
N GLU A 85 3.20 9.33 13.27
CA GLU A 85 1.97 8.95 13.98
C GLU A 85 1.78 7.43 14.05
N GLY A 86 2.34 6.68 13.10
CA GLY A 86 2.18 5.23 13.02
C GLY A 86 2.87 4.45 14.14
N GLU A 87 2.04 3.79 14.96
CA GLU A 87 2.21 2.48 15.63
C GLU A 87 3.42 2.22 16.53
N ARG A 88 3.72 3.12 17.47
CA ARG A 88 4.13 2.60 18.77
C ARG A 88 2.93 1.83 19.33
N LEU A 89 3.15 0.63 19.88
CA LEU A 89 2.17 -0.02 20.77
C LEU A 89 1.64 1.06 21.72
N GLY A 90 0.35 1.40 21.61
CA GLY A 90 -0.26 2.44 22.41
C GLY A 90 -0.47 3.82 21.77
N TRP A 91 -0.49 4.00 20.44
CA TRP A 91 -0.87 5.31 19.86
C TRP A 91 -2.22 5.81 20.41
N VAL A 92 -3.26 4.96 20.42
CA VAL A 92 -4.56 5.31 21.03
C VAL A 92 -4.48 5.43 22.56
N THR A 93 -3.57 4.75 23.24
CA THR A 93 -3.46 4.84 24.70
C THR A 93 -2.68 6.07 25.17
N ASP A 94 -1.73 6.55 24.36
CA ASP A 94 -0.79 7.60 24.71
C ASP A 94 -1.13 8.95 24.06
N ARG A 95 -1.92 8.95 22.97
CA ARG A 95 -2.15 10.14 22.12
C ARG A 95 -3.61 10.54 22.01
N ILE A 96 -4.54 9.94 22.77
CA ILE A 96 -5.92 10.43 22.81
C ILE A 96 -5.92 11.85 23.39
N PRO A 97 -6.36 12.85 22.61
CA PRO A 97 -6.34 14.24 23.03
C PRO A 97 -7.41 14.49 24.09
N THR A 98 -7.28 15.59 24.84
CA THR A 98 -8.41 16.09 25.63
C THR A 98 -9.52 16.60 24.71
N ALA A 99 -10.75 16.75 25.24
CA ALA A 99 -11.88 17.24 24.45
C ALA A 99 -11.64 18.62 23.82
N THR A 100 -10.88 19.50 24.49
CA THR A 100 -10.54 20.83 23.96
C THR A 100 -9.52 20.76 22.83
N GLU A 101 -8.61 19.80 22.88
CA GLU A 101 -7.50 19.65 21.93
C GLU A 101 -7.90 18.80 20.71
N ALA A 102 -8.90 17.92 20.86
CA ALA A 102 -9.32 16.94 19.86
C ALA A 102 -9.47 17.51 18.44
N PRO A 103 -10.17 18.64 18.21
CA PRO A 103 -10.28 19.17 16.86
C PRO A 103 -8.96 19.61 16.24
N ALA A 104 -8.07 20.22 17.03
CA ALA A 104 -6.77 20.67 16.52
C ALA A 104 -5.88 19.47 16.21
N PHE A 105 -5.86 18.47 17.11
CA PHE A 105 -5.14 17.23 16.91
C PHE A 105 -5.55 16.50 15.63
N VAL A 106 -6.85 16.27 15.44
CA VAL A 106 -7.38 15.59 14.23
C VAL A 106 -7.03 16.37 12.96
N ALA A 107 -7.18 17.70 12.98
CA ALA A 107 -6.84 18.53 11.83
C ALA A 107 -5.35 18.44 11.48
N GLU A 108 -4.47 18.51 12.47
CA GLU A 108 -3.02 18.41 12.28
C GLU A 108 -2.62 17.04 11.72
N SER A 109 -3.12 15.95 12.31
CA SER A 109 -2.86 14.59 11.84
C SER A 109 -3.37 14.36 10.41
N LEU A 110 -4.57 14.83 10.07
CA LEU A 110 -5.10 14.76 8.70
C LEU A 110 -4.21 15.52 7.71
N LEU A 111 -3.68 16.69 8.09
CA LEU A 111 -2.78 17.47 7.25
C LEU A 111 -1.41 16.80 7.08
N VAL A 112 -0.87 16.15 8.14
CA VAL A 112 0.34 15.33 8.05
C VAL A 112 0.12 14.18 7.07
N TRP A 113 -1.00 13.48 7.22
CA TRP A 113 -1.39 12.39 6.34
C TRP A 113 -1.50 12.84 4.88
N ARG A 114 -2.18 13.95 4.62
CA ARG A 114 -2.31 14.54 3.28
C ARG A 114 -0.96 14.82 2.64
N ARG A 115 -0.07 15.52 3.36
CA ARG A 115 1.27 15.85 2.84
C ARG A 115 2.10 14.61 2.51
N TRP A 116 1.91 13.53 3.26
CA TRP A 116 2.59 12.28 2.97
C TRP A 116 2.06 11.61 1.69
N LEU A 117 0.75 11.60 1.48
CA LEU A 117 0.16 11.12 0.23
C LEU A 117 0.62 11.96 -0.98
N GLU A 118 0.70 13.28 -0.85
CA GLU A 118 1.23 14.18 -1.89
C GLU A 118 2.71 13.88 -2.21
N SER A 119 3.51 13.65 -1.18
CA SER A 119 4.91 13.22 -1.31
C SER A 119 5.06 11.87 -2.03
N LEU A 120 4.13 10.93 -1.83
CA LEU A 120 4.08 9.68 -2.59
C LEU A 120 3.67 9.92 -4.05
N ALA A 121 2.66 10.75 -4.29
CA ALA A 121 2.20 11.10 -5.64
C ALA A 121 3.35 11.66 -6.49
N GLU A 122 4.12 12.61 -5.95
CA GLU A 122 5.30 13.18 -6.63
C GLU A 122 6.35 12.12 -7.02
N ARG A 123 6.48 11.05 -6.23
CA ARG A 123 7.40 9.94 -6.54
C ARG A 123 6.81 9.02 -7.59
N PHE A 124 5.51 8.76 -7.52
CA PHE A 124 4.82 7.93 -8.52
C PHE A 124 4.89 8.62 -9.89
N ASP A 125 4.59 9.92 -9.96
CA ASP A 125 4.70 10.72 -11.18
C ASP A 125 6.10 10.73 -11.79
N ARG A 126 7.14 10.58 -10.96
CA ARG A 126 8.53 10.47 -11.42
C ARG A 126 8.83 9.11 -12.04
N PHE A 127 8.33 8.02 -11.46
CA PHE A 127 8.70 6.66 -11.85
C PHE A 127 7.76 6.05 -12.88
N LEU A 128 6.44 6.22 -12.75
CA LEU A 128 5.45 5.56 -13.62
C LEU A 128 5.70 5.80 -15.12
N PRO A 129 6.03 7.03 -15.60
CA PRO A 129 6.32 7.25 -17.02
C PRO A 129 7.54 6.49 -17.54
N LEU A 130 8.48 6.14 -16.66
CA LEU A 130 9.71 5.41 -17.01
C LEU A 130 9.50 3.90 -17.06
N LEU A 131 8.35 3.41 -16.60
CA LEU A 131 8.00 1.99 -16.59
C LEU A 131 7.27 1.54 -17.86
N ASP A 132 7.08 2.44 -18.83
CA ASP A 132 6.45 2.11 -20.11
C ASP A 132 7.38 1.23 -20.96
N PRO A 133 7.03 -0.05 -21.20
CA PRO A 133 7.82 -0.95 -22.02
C PRO A 133 7.93 -0.51 -23.49
N ALA A 134 7.04 0.37 -23.96
CA ALA A 134 7.10 0.94 -25.30
C ALA A 134 8.20 2.01 -25.44
N GLN A 135 8.66 2.60 -24.34
CA GLN A 135 9.66 3.67 -24.32
C GLN A 135 11.04 3.20 -23.84
N ALA A 136 11.11 2.11 -23.08
CA ALA A 136 12.35 1.62 -22.47
C ALA A 136 12.87 0.31 -23.11
N GLY A 137 14.19 0.18 -23.26
CA GLY A 137 14.82 -1.10 -23.55
C GLY A 137 14.63 -2.09 -22.38
N PRO A 138 14.63 -3.42 -22.60
CA PRO A 138 14.34 -4.39 -21.53
C PRO A 138 15.25 -4.31 -20.31
N GLY A 139 16.54 -3.99 -20.49
CA GLY A 139 17.49 -3.80 -19.38
C GLY A 139 17.24 -2.50 -18.60
N ASP A 140 16.85 -1.44 -19.30
CA ASP A 140 16.52 -0.15 -18.69
C ASP A 140 15.22 -0.24 -17.88
N LEU A 141 14.26 -1.05 -18.34
CA LEU A 141 13.00 -1.28 -17.64
C LEU A 141 13.20 -2.02 -16.31
N VAL A 142 14.02 -3.08 -16.27
CA VAL A 142 14.35 -3.82 -15.04
C VAL A 142 15.01 -2.87 -14.03
N ALA A 143 16.06 -2.16 -14.45
CA ALA A 143 16.79 -1.25 -13.58
C ALA A 143 15.89 -0.12 -13.04
N THR A 144 14.96 0.37 -13.86
CA THR A 144 14.00 1.42 -13.44
C THR A 144 13.00 0.90 -12.42
N TRP A 145 12.46 -0.30 -12.60
CA TRP A 145 11.58 -0.95 -11.62
C TRP A 145 12.29 -1.14 -10.27
N GLU A 146 13.51 -1.70 -10.29
CA GLU A 146 14.30 -1.92 -9.08
C GLU A 146 14.60 -0.60 -8.36
N ALA A 147 15.00 0.44 -9.12
CA ALA A 147 15.26 1.77 -8.57
C ALA A 147 14.01 2.40 -7.96
N ALA A 148 12.84 2.25 -8.60
CA ALA A 148 11.57 2.77 -8.09
C ALA A 148 11.19 2.09 -6.78
N VAL A 149 11.20 0.75 -6.73
CA VAL A 149 10.86 -0.03 -5.54
C VAL A 149 11.80 0.31 -4.38
N ALA A 150 13.12 0.31 -4.64
CA ALA A 150 14.11 0.63 -3.61
C ALA A 150 13.96 2.08 -3.10
N HIS A 151 13.66 3.04 -3.99
CA HIS A 151 13.44 4.43 -3.59
C HIS A 151 12.20 4.59 -2.70
N LEU A 152 11.09 3.94 -3.07
CA LEU A 152 9.85 3.97 -2.28
C LEU A 152 10.06 3.34 -0.91
N MET A 153 10.69 2.17 -0.85
CA MET A 153 11.00 1.51 0.44
C MET A 153 11.86 2.39 1.34
N ARG A 154 12.94 3.00 0.83
CA ARG A 154 13.78 3.91 1.62
C ARG A 154 13.00 5.12 2.12
N THR A 155 12.13 5.68 1.29
CA THR A 155 11.26 6.81 1.67
C THR A 155 10.33 6.43 2.82
N VAL A 156 9.73 5.24 2.73
CA VAL A 156 8.75 4.76 3.72
C VAL A 156 9.43 4.36 5.02
N VAL A 157 10.61 3.73 4.96
CA VAL A 157 11.33 3.20 6.12
C VAL A 157 12.00 4.29 6.94
N ALA A 158 12.55 5.34 6.30
CA ALA A 158 13.27 6.42 6.98
C ALA A 158 12.52 7.05 8.19
N PRO A 159 11.21 7.36 8.12
CA PRO A 159 10.47 7.90 9.26
C PRO A 159 10.03 6.86 10.31
N VAL A 160 10.19 5.55 10.07
CA VAL A 160 9.65 4.46 10.90
C VAL A 160 10.69 3.43 11.36
N VAL A 161 12.00 3.70 11.17
CA VAL A 161 13.09 2.74 11.47
C VAL A 161 13.08 2.25 12.92
N ASP A 162 12.71 3.11 13.87
CA ASP A 162 12.64 2.80 15.30
C ASP A 162 11.27 2.24 15.72
N ASN A 163 10.44 1.85 14.75
CA ASN A 163 9.08 1.37 15.00
C ASN A 163 8.81 -0.01 14.40
N ASP A 164 7.99 -0.81 15.08
CA ASP A 164 7.67 -2.20 14.73
C ASP A 164 6.77 -2.36 13.49
N GLY A 165 6.45 -1.25 12.80
CA GLY A 165 5.43 -1.21 11.73
C GLY A 165 5.95 -1.05 10.30
N TRP A 166 7.26 -1.02 10.05
CA TRP A 166 7.80 -0.69 8.71
C TRP A 166 7.32 -1.65 7.61
N GLN A 167 7.08 -2.93 7.94
CA GLN A 167 6.63 -3.95 7.00
C GLN A 167 5.25 -3.64 6.45
N GLY A 168 4.31 -3.26 7.32
CA GLY A 168 2.94 -2.91 6.92
C GLY A 168 2.93 -1.71 5.99
N TRP A 169 3.72 -0.70 6.34
CA TRP A 169 3.91 0.51 5.54
C TRP A 169 4.51 0.24 4.17
N CYS A 170 5.59 -0.55 4.10
CA CYS A 170 6.19 -0.95 2.83
C CYS A 170 5.21 -1.75 1.98
N ARG A 171 4.49 -2.71 2.57
CA ARG A 171 3.51 -3.52 1.82
C ARG A 171 2.42 -2.63 1.22
N LEU A 172 1.85 -1.72 2.01
CA LEU A 172 0.80 -0.80 1.55
C LEU A 172 1.28 0.07 0.38
N VAL A 173 2.42 0.75 0.52
CA VAL A 173 2.92 1.67 -0.51
C VAL A 173 3.31 0.93 -1.79
N LEU A 174 3.90 -0.26 -1.68
CA LEU A 174 4.22 -1.07 -2.86
C LEU A 174 2.95 -1.57 -3.56
N GLN A 175 1.91 -1.98 -2.82
CA GLN A 175 0.62 -2.34 -3.43
C GLN A 175 -0.01 -1.17 -4.17
N TRP A 176 0.01 0.04 -3.58
CA TRP A 176 -0.44 1.25 -4.27
C TRP A 176 0.37 1.54 -5.52
N PHE A 177 1.70 1.46 -5.45
CA PHE A 177 2.56 1.69 -6.60
C PHE A 177 2.27 0.71 -7.74
N LEU A 178 2.09 -0.57 -7.43
CA LEU A 178 1.71 -1.59 -8.40
C LEU A 178 0.34 -1.29 -9.02
N SER A 179 -0.65 -0.89 -8.20
CA SER A 179 -1.97 -0.50 -8.74
C SER A 179 -1.91 0.74 -9.62
N ALA A 180 -1.03 1.69 -9.35
CA ALA A 180 -0.80 2.88 -10.17
C ALA A 180 -0.05 2.56 -11.47
N ALA A 181 0.68 1.44 -11.50
CA ALA A 181 1.32 0.86 -12.68
C ALA A 181 0.42 -0.17 -13.40
N ASP A 182 -0.90 -0.13 -13.17
CA ASP A 182 -1.91 -1.00 -13.75
C ASP A 182 -1.74 -2.51 -13.48
N VAL A 183 -1.03 -2.87 -12.41
CA VAL A 183 -1.00 -4.25 -11.92
C VAL A 183 -2.28 -4.52 -11.13
N PRO A 184 -3.06 -5.57 -11.47
CA PRO A 184 -4.31 -5.88 -10.78
C PRO A 184 -4.12 -6.08 -9.27
N ALA A 185 -5.06 -5.59 -8.46
CA ALA A 185 -4.94 -5.57 -7.00
C ALA A 185 -4.74 -6.96 -6.39
N GLU A 186 -5.43 -7.98 -6.92
CA GLU A 186 -5.30 -9.36 -6.46
C GLU A 186 -3.91 -9.95 -6.71
N HIS A 187 -3.21 -9.46 -7.73
CA HIS A 187 -1.82 -9.83 -8.01
C HIS A 187 -0.84 -8.97 -7.20
N ALA A 188 -1.11 -7.67 -7.06
CA ALA A 188 -0.26 -6.74 -6.33
C ALA A 188 -0.02 -7.19 -4.88
N GLU A 189 -1.08 -7.62 -4.18
CA GLU A 189 -0.94 -8.14 -2.81
C GLU A 189 -0.03 -9.39 -2.77
N ALA A 190 -0.28 -10.37 -3.64
CA ALA A 190 0.47 -11.62 -3.67
C ALA A 190 1.96 -11.39 -4.02
N LEU A 191 2.24 -10.51 -4.99
CA LEU A 191 3.59 -10.13 -5.41
C LEU A 191 4.37 -9.47 -4.26
N VAL A 192 3.76 -8.49 -3.60
CA VAL A 192 4.38 -7.77 -2.49
C VAL A 192 4.61 -8.69 -1.28
N ASN A 193 3.63 -9.53 -0.93
CA ASN A 193 3.78 -10.50 0.15
C ASN A 193 4.87 -11.54 -0.16
N GLY A 194 5.00 -11.97 -1.41
CA GLY A 194 6.07 -12.87 -1.87
C GLY A 194 7.46 -12.22 -1.77
N ALA A 195 7.60 -10.97 -2.20
CA ALA A 195 8.88 -10.26 -2.25
C ALA A 195 9.39 -9.85 -0.86
N VAL A 196 8.54 -9.27 -0.01
CA VAL A 196 8.88 -8.96 1.38
C VAL A 196 9.12 -10.28 2.13
N GLY A 197 8.24 -11.26 1.96
CA GLY A 197 8.38 -12.60 2.50
C GLY A 197 8.23 -12.68 4.02
N LYS A 198 8.16 -13.91 4.53
CA LYS A 198 7.97 -14.21 5.96
C LYS A 198 9.19 -13.93 6.84
N ARG A 199 10.35 -13.67 6.23
CA ARG A 199 11.61 -13.39 6.93
C ARG A 199 11.57 -12.10 7.77
N PHE A 200 10.61 -11.23 7.50
CA PHE A 200 10.36 -10.00 8.27
C PHE A 200 9.07 -10.06 9.10
N ASP A 201 8.49 -11.24 9.29
CA ASP A 201 7.30 -11.40 10.16
C ASP A 201 7.63 -11.09 11.63
N HIS A 202 8.92 -11.03 11.99
CA HIS A 202 9.42 -10.50 13.24
C HIS A 202 10.25 -9.24 12.96
N TRP A 203 10.30 -8.31 13.92
CA TRP A 203 11.08 -7.09 13.76
C TRP A 203 12.56 -7.39 13.50
N VAL A 204 13.07 -6.87 12.39
CA VAL A 204 14.48 -6.88 12.01
C VAL A 204 14.80 -5.51 11.41
N PRO A 205 15.94 -4.89 11.74
CA PRO A 205 16.39 -3.68 11.09
C PRO A 205 16.58 -3.93 9.59
N LEU A 206 15.97 -3.10 8.75
CA LEU A 206 16.09 -3.27 7.31
C LEU A 206 17.45 -2.74 6.83
N THR A 207 18.26 -3.60 6.21
CA THR A 207 19.54 -3.19 5.61
C THR A 207 19.35 -2.70 4.17
N ALA A 208 20.33 -1.98 3.63
CA ALA A 208 20.31 -1.61 2.21
C ALA A 208 20.25 -2.86 1.30
N ALA A 209 20.97 -3.93 1.67
CA ALA A 209 20.96 -5.18 0.92
C ALA A 209 19.58 -5.87 0.95
N ASP A 210 18.83 -5.76 2.06
CA ASP A 210 17.46 -6.27 2.12
C ASP A 210 16.52 -5.52 1.19
N ILE A 211 16.65 -4.18 1.12
CA ILE A 211 15.87 -3.35 0.21
C ILE A 211 16.15 -3.75 -1.24
N ASP A 212 17.42 -3.92 -1.59
CA ASP A 212 17.83 -4.28 -2.95
C ASP A 212 17.33 -5.69 -3.33
N ASP A 213 17.41 -6.69 -2.43
CA ASP A 213 16.88 -8.03 -2.66
C ASP A 213 15.35 -8.05 -2.80
N ILE A 214 14.62 -7.25 -2.03
CA ILE A 214 13.16 -7.11 -2.18
C ILE A 214 12.83 -6.46 -3.53
N ALA A 215 13.57 -5.42 -3.92
CA ALA A 215 13.37 -4.72 -5.18
C ALA A 215 13.61 -5.64 -6.38
N GLU A 216 14.70 -6.42 -6.37
CA GLU A 216 15.01 -7.39 -7.42
C GLU A 216 13.92 -8.47 -7.53
N ARG A 217 13.47 -9.02 -6.39
CA ARG A 217 12.41 -10.03 -6.37
C ARG A 217 11.08 -9.51 -6.91
N LEU A 218 10.63 -8.38 -6.40
CA LEU A 218 9.37 -7.80 -6.82
C LEU A 218 9.38 -7.48 -8.31
N THR A 219 10.48 -6.88 -8.80
CA THR A 219 10.65 -6.54 -10.22
C THR A 219 10.58 -7.79 -11.10
N ARG A 220 11.30 -8.85 -10.73
CA ARG A 220 11.30 -10.11 -11.47
C ARG A 220 9.90 -10.69 -11.61
N ASP A 221 9.15 -10.70 -10.52
CA ASP A 221 7.82 -11.32 -10.48
C ASP A 221 6.78 -10.47 -11.23
N VAL A 222 6.83 -9.14 -11.11
CA VAL A 222 5.99 -8.20 -11.89
C VAL A 222 6.25 -8.35 -13.38
N LEU A 223 7.51 -8.37 -13.82
CA LEU A 223 7.86 -8.48 -15.24
C LEU A 223 7.56 -9.88 -15.81
N SER A 224 7.57 -10.90 -14.97
CA SER A 224 7.09 -12.24 -15.35
C SER A 224 5.58 -12.24 -15.61
N LEU A 225 4.81 -11.60 -14.72
CA LEU A 225 3.37 -11.48 -14.85
C LEU A 225 2.97 -10.68 -16.11
N THR A 226 3.59 -9.52 -16.35
CA THR A 226 3.26 -8.70 -17.52
C THR A 226 3.64 -9.37 -18.84
N ARG A 227 4.69 -10.19 -18.87
CA ARG A 227 5.01 -11.02 -20.05
C ARG A 227 3.94 -12.08 -20.30
N ILE A 228 3.39 -12.69 -19.25
CA ILE A 228 2.27 -13.65 -19.38
C ILE A 228 1.03 -12.94 -19.94
N VAL A 229 0.71 -11.75 -19.44
CA VAL A 229 -0.43 -10.95 -19.92
C VAL A 229 -0.22 -10.48 -21.36
N SER A 230 1.00 -10.06 -21.73
CA SER A 230 1.35 -9.62 -23.08
C SER A 230 1.38 -10.77 -24.10
N ALA A 231 1.57 -12.01 -23.64
CA ALA A 231 1.53 -13.22 -24.46
C ALA A 231 0.10 -13.78 -24.63
N ALA A 232 -0.93 -13.17 -24.04
CA ALA A 232 -2.32 -13.48 -24.36
C ALA A 232 -2.57 -13.16 -25.85
N PRO A 233 -3.19 -14.06 -26.61
CA PRO A 233 -3.01 -14.10 -28.06
C PRO A 233 -3.67 -12.92 -28.76
N ASN A 234 -2.89 -12.20 -29.58
CA ASN A 234 -3.45 -11.59 -30.78
C ASN A 234 -4.07 -12.74 -31.60
N ASP A 235 -5.38 -12.69 -31.86
CA ASP A 235 -6.15 -13.63 -32.71
C ASP A 235 -5.76 -13.54 -34.20
N ASN A 236 -4.48 -13.32 -34.49
CA ASN A 236 -3.92 -13.36 -35.84
C ASN A 236 -3.13 -14.65 -36.01
N TRP A 237 -3.82 -15.78 -35.85
CA TRP A 237 -3.29 -17.09 -36.22
C TRP A 237 -3.49 -17.28 -37.73
N PRO A 238 -2.45 -17.63 -38.51
CA PRO A 238 -2.63 -17.92 -39.92
C PRO A 238 -3.44 -19.21 -40.11
N ASP A 239 -4.47 -19.17 -40.96
CA ASP A 239 -5.35 -20.31 -41.29
C ASP A 239 -4.63 -21.48 -41.98
N THR A 240 -3.36 -21.32 -42.35
CA THR A 240 -2.57 -22.38 -42.97
C THR A 240 -1.16 -22.42 -42.41
N TRP A 241 -0.81 -23.56 -41.80
CA TRP A 241 0.53 -23.86 -41.29
C TRP A 241 1.42 -24.52 -42.36
N PRO A 242 2.72 -24.20 -42.43
CA PRO A 242 3.67 -24.93 -43.26
C PRO A 242 3.84 -26.39 -42.80
N GLN A 243 4.02 -27.32 -43.74
CA GLN A 243 4.08 -28.77 -43.51
C GLN A 243 5.28 -29.28 -42.68
N ASP A 244 6.24 -28.41 -42.34
CA ASP A 244 7.52 -28.82 -41.75
C ASP A 244 7.76 -28.29 -40.32
N TRP A 245 6.72 -27.87 -39.59
CA TRP A 245 6.89 -27.40 -38.21
C TRP A 245 7.02 -28.56 -37.19
N PRO A 246 7.98 -28.55 -36.25
CA PRO A 246 8.15 -29.66 -35.31
C PRO A 246 7.02 -29.68 -34.28
N SER A 247 6.22 -30.75 -34.25
CA SER A 247 5.23 -30.95 -33.19
C SER A 247 5.94 -31.42 -31.91
N TRP A 248 5.92 -30.59 -30.87
CA TRP A 248 6.39 -30.91 -29.51
C TRP A 248 5.74 -32.15 -28.86
N ARG A 249 4.67 -32.69 -29.47
CA ARG A 249 4.04 -33.95 -29.07
C ARG A 249 4.76 -35.21 -29.56
N ALA A 250 5.75 -35.09 -30.46
CA ALA A 250 6.46 -36.26 -31.01
C ALA A 250 7.62 -36.76 -30.13
N THR A 251 8.11 -35.97 -29.17
CA THR A 251 9.29 -36.31 -28.35
C THR A 251 8.98 -36.95 -26.99
N ASN A 252 7.71 -37.07 -26.58
CA ASN A 252 7.33 -37.59 -25.26
C ASN A 252 6.70 -38.99 -25.23
N THR A 253 6.80 -39.78 -26.31
CA THR A 253 6.30 -41.18 -26.33
C THR A 253 7.40 -42.24 -26.35
N ALA A 254 8.67 -41.86 -26.15
CA ALA A 254 9.78 -42.82 -25.99
C ALA A 254 10.05 -43.13 -24.51
N GLY A 255 9.02 -43.57 -23.79
CA GLY A 255 9.07 -44.02 -22.40
C GLY A 255 8.69 -45.49 -22.29
N ARG A 256 9.67 -46.36 -22.56
CA ARG A 256 9.80 -47.79 -22.21
C ARG A 256 8.62 -48.45 -21.47
N GLY A 257 8.07 -49.47 -22.13
CA GLY A 257 7.54 -50.65 -21.48
C GLY A 257 7.53 -51.80 -22.47
N LEU A 258 8.53 -52.69 -22.41
CA LEU A 258 8.42 -54.10 -22.79
C LEU A 258 9.54 -54.87 -22.07
N THR A 259 9.09 -55.94 -21.40
CA THR A 259 9.83 -57.11 -20.89
C THR A 259 10.74 -57.74 -21.93
#